data_AF-A0A914J4A5-F1
#
_entry.id   AF-A0A914J4A5-F1
#
_cell.length_a   1.000
_cell.length_b   1.000
_cell.length_c   1.000
_cell.angle_alpha   90.00
_cell.angle_beta   90.00
_cell.angle_gamma   90.00
#
_symmetry.space_group_name_H-M   'P 1'
#
loop_
_entity.id
_entity.type
_entity.pdbx_description
1 polymer ?
#
loop_
_entity_poly.entity_id
_entity_poly.type
_entity_poly.pdbx_seq_one_letter_code
_entity_poly.pdbx_strand_id
1 'polypeptide(L)'
;MHDAGKYVCNIYNEEYGRVWGNLFVYMRPMFYTNGTTHVKDAEELEDDQYAAIASSVKFSEGDTAILHCPVYGYPTPEVEWYKDGEALDYETGHFEQRKEMLYIHDVGRDDEGLYRCKATNKFPASNNEEEDEFTSVLDQQLRISNSLGWILPLIIIIVIFIILFAIIYFCALCSRRKSDQYDVEKQEKNLRRGEQQKLREQDEEEE
;
A
#
# COMPACT_ATOMS: atom_id res chain seq x y z
N MET A 1 -15.39 23.61 -17.59
CA MET A 1 -14.29 23.73 -16.60
C MET A 1 -13.30 24.85 -16.90
N HIS A 2 -13.15 25.35 -18.14
CA HIS A 2 -12.14 26.38 -18.46
C HIS A 2 -12.66 27.82 -18.52
N ASP A 3 -13.97 28.04 -18.35
CA ASP A 3 -14.59 29.36 -18.54
C ASP A 3 -14.70 30.17 -17.24
N ALA A 4 -14.10 29.68 -16.16
CA ALA A 4 -13.99 30.42 -14.91
C ALA A 4 -12.77 31.34 -14.98
N GLY A 5 -12.93 32.60 -14.61
CA GLY A 5 -11.89 33.60 -14.80
C GLY A 5 -12.37 35.03 -14.71
N LYS A 6 -11.43 35.96 -14.89
CA LYS A 6 -11.70 37.39 -15.04
C LYS A 6 -11.79 37.73 -16.52
N TYR A 7 -12.98 38.10 -16.96
CA TYR A 7 -13.26 38.61 -18.29
C TYR A 7 -13.27 40.13 -18.27
N VAL A 8 -12.64 40.76 -19.25
CA VAL A 8 -12.57 42.22 -19.37
C VAL A 8 -13.23 42.64 -20.68
N CYS A 9 -14.32 43.41 -20.58
CA CYS A 9 -14.94 44.05 -21.72
C CYS A 9 -14.30 45.43 -21.92
N ASN A 10 -13.73 45.69 -23.10
CA ASN A 10 -13.17 46.99 -23.46
C ASN A 10 -13.99 47.59 -24.60
N ILE A 11 -14.51 48.80 -24.39
CA ILE A 11 -15.24 49.57 -25.39
C ILE A 11 -14.41 50.80 -25.70
N TYR A 12 -14.13 51.02 -26.98
CA TYR A 12 -13.35 52.17 -27.43
C TYR A 12 -14.15 52.99 -28.43
N ASN A 13 -14.14 54.30 -28.24
CA ASN A 13 -14.67 55.29 -29.15
C ASN A 13 -13.59 56.35 -29.42
N GLU A 14 -13.43 56.76 -30.66
CA GLU A 14 -12.38 57.72 -31.07
C GLU A 14 -12.59 59.13 -30.50
N GLU A 15 -13.84 59.55 -30.27
CA GLU A 15 -14.19 60.87 -29.74
C GLU A 15 -14.30 60.86 -28.21
N TYR A 16 -14.85 59.77 -27.63
CA TYR A 16 -15.16 59.69 -26.20
C TYR A 16 -14.18 58.84 -25.38
N GLY A 17 -13.18 58.23 -26.03
CA GLY A 17 -12.13 57.45 -25.37
C GLY A 17 -12.53 56.01 -25.04
N ARG A 18 -11.87 55.43 -24.02
CA ARG A 18 -12.00 54.01 -23.64
C ARG A 18 -12.77 53.85 -22.33
N VAL A 19 -13.73 52.93 -22.32
CA VAL A 19 -14.39 52.41 -21.12
C VAL A 19 -14.13 50.92 -21.00
N TRP A 20 -14.05 50.39 -19.79
CA TRP A 20 -13.91 48.95 -19.56
C TRP A 20 -14.77 48.47 -18.39
N GLY A 21 -15.10 47.18 -18.38
CA GLY A 21 -15.79 46.49 -17.30
C GLY A 21 -15.18 45.11 -17.04
N ASN A 22 -15.27 44.64 -15.79
CA ASN A 22 -14.83 43.30 -15.39
C ASN A 22 -16.05 42.39 -15.15
N LEU A 23 -15.96 41.14 -15.58
CA LEU A 23 -16.87 40.06 -15.23
C LEU A 23 -16.05 38.94 -14.60
N PHE A 24 -16.43 38.51 -13.40
CA PHE A 24 -15.78 37.39 -12.72
C PHE A 24 -16.70 36.18 -12.76
N VAL A 25 -16.17 35.06 -13.23
CA VAL A 25 -16.84 33.75 -13.22
C VAL A 25 -16.09 32.87 -12.23
N TYR A 26 -16.70 32.62 -11.08
CA TYR A 26 -16.11 31.82 -10.02
C TYR A 26 -16.46 30.34 -10.17
N MET A 27 -15.57 29.49 -9.65
CA MET A 27 -15.73 28.04 -9.66
C MET A 27 -15.20 27.49 -8.35
N ARG A 28 -16.05 26.77 -7.61
CA ARG A 28 -15.67 26.05 -6.40
C ARG A 28 -14.53 25.05 -6.66
N PRO A 29 -13.74 24.68 -5.64
CA PRO A 29 -12.71 23.66 -5.80
C PRO A 29 -13.33 22.32 -6.19
N MET A 30 -12.77 21.65 -7.19
CA MET A 30 -13.22 20.34 -7.65
C MET A 30 -12.01 19.45 -7.93
N PHE A 31 -12.13 18.16 -7.59
CA PHE A 31 -11.05 17.20 -7.78
C PHE A 31 -11.15 16.48 -9.12
N TYR A 32 -10.02 16.18 -9.76
CA TYR A 32 -9.97 15.40 -11.00
C TYR A 32 -9.24 14.07 -10.79
N THR A 33 -9.58 13.04 -11.56
CA THR A 33 -8.91 11.73 -11.51
C THR A 33 -7.82 11.65 -12.59
N ASN A 34 -6.68 11.03 -12.24
CA ASN A 34 -5.62 10.72 -13.21
C ASN A 34 -6.02 9.51 -14.06
N GLY A 35 -6.83 9.72 -15.10
CA GLY A 35 -7.04 8.77 -16.19
C GLY A 35 -8.48 8.31 -16.39
N THR A 36 -9.05 8.69 -17.54
CA THR A 36 -10.33 8.22 -18.12
C THR A 36 -11.60 8.53 -17.33
N THR A 37 -11.94 9.80 -17.18
CA THR A 37 -13.23 10.39 -17.62
C THR A 37 -13.27 11.83 -17.15
N HIS A 38 -13.57 12.75 -18.07
CA HIS A 38 -14.02 14.08 -17.67
C HIS A 38 -15.32 13.89 -16.89
N VAL A 39 -15.28 14.09 -15.57
CA VAL A 39 -16.48 14.20 -14.76
C VAL A 39 -17.19 15.47 -15.22
N LYS A 40 -18.16 15.29 -16.12
CA LYS A 40 -19.14 16.33 -16.41
C LYS A 40 -19.86 16.59 -15.09
N ASP A 41 -19.88 17.85 -14.69
CA ASP A 41 -20.79 18.50 -13.76
C ASP A 41 -21.18 17.67 -12.51
N ALA A 42 -20.75 18.18 -11.35
CA ALA A 42 -20.82 17.57 -10.03
C ALA A 42 -22.24 17.36 -9.44
N GLU A 43 -23.18 16.89 -10.24
CA GLU A 43 -24.55 16.52 -9.85
C GLU A 43 -24.93 15.08 -10.27
N GLU A 44 -24.02 14.34 -10.92
CA GLU A 44 -24.26 12.95 -11.35
C GLU A 44 -23.07 12.03 -10.97
N LEU A 45 -22.64 12.06 -9.71
CA LEU A 45 -21.65 11.11 -9.17
C LEU A 45 -22.37 10.11 -8.26
N GLU A 46 -22.55 8.89 -8.75
CA GLU A 46 -22.89 7.74 -7.92
C GLU A 46 -21.76 7.52 -6.88
N ASP A 47 -22.16 7.16 -5.66
CA ASP A 47 -21.36 7.01 -4.42
C ASP A 47 -19.98 6.33 -4.64
N ASP A 48 -19.92 5.43 -5.62
CA ASP A 48 -18.79 4.59 -5.99
C ASP A 48 -17.62 5.38 -6.64
N GLN A 49 -17.89 6.51 -7.31
CA GLN A 49 -16.84 7.31 -7.96
C GLN A 49 -16.13 8.27 -7.00
N TYR A 50 -16.79 8.68 -5.91
CA TYR A 50 -16.12 9.39 -4.81
C TYR A 50 -15.04 8.52 -4.16
N ALA A 51 -15.27 7.21 -4.05
CA ALA A 51 -14.32 6.24 -3.52
C ALA A 51 -13.07 6.03 -4.42
N ALA A 52 -13.16 6.31 -5.72
CA ALA A 52 -12.04 6.18 -6.64
C ALA A 52 -11.02 7.33 -6.52
N ILE A 53 -11.47 8.53 -6.12
CA ILE A 53 -10.59 9.67 -5.82
C ILE A 53 -9.91 9.46 -4.46
N ALA A 54 -10.60 8.82 -3.53
CA ALA A 54 -10.09 8.40 -2.21
C ALA A 54 -9.21 7.14 -2.26
N SER A 55 -8.37 7.03 -3.29
CA SER A 55 -7.56 5.84 -3.53
C SER A 55 -6.63 5.54 -2.34
N SER A 56 -6.58 4.28 -1.92
CA SER A 56 -5.58 3.84 -0.95
C SER A 56 -4.22 3.72 -1.65
N VAL A 57 -3.24 4.49 -1.18
CA VAL A 57 -1.88 4.50 -1.73
C VAL A 57 -0.98 3.66 -0.83
N LYS A 58 -0.14 2.81 -1.45
CA LYS A 58 0.76 1.90 -0.73
C LYS A 58 2.21 2.30 -0.92
N PHE A 59 2.96 2.38 0.18
CA PHE A 59 4.40 2.66 0.19
C PHE A 59 5.15 1.61 1.01
N SER A 60 6.47 1.49 0.82
CA SER A 60 7.31 0.66 1.68
C SER A 60 7.90 1.51 2.80
N GLU A 61 8.24 0.87 3.92
CA GLU A 61 9.00 1.54 4.99
C GLU A 61 10.32 2.10 4.43
N GLY A 62 10.65 3.35 4.77
CA GLY A 62 11.85 4.08 4.32
C GLY A 62 11.73 4.78 2.96
N ASP A 63 10.62 4.59 2.22
CA ASP A 63 10.36 5.33 0.99
C ASP A 63 9.95 6.79 1.29
N THR A 64 10.02 7.67 0.28
CA THR A 64 9.34 8.97 0.33
C THR A 64 7.95 8.83 -0.30
N ALA A 65 6.89 8.96 0.51
CA ALA A 65 5.53 8.97 0.00
C ALA A 65 5.16 10.34 -0.58
N ILE A 66 4.40 10.32 -1.68
CA ILE A 66 3.91 11.54 -2.33
C ILE A 66 2.40 11.40 -2.50
N LEU A 67 1.64 12.22 -1.78
CA LEU A 67 0.19 12.33 -1.91
C LEU A 67 -0.14 13.55 -2.76
N HIS A 68 -1.04 13.38 -3.72
CA HIS A 68 -1.45 14.44 -4.64
C HIS A 68 -2.89 14.82 -4.39
N CYS A 69 -3.17 16.12 -4.27
CA CYS A 69 -4.51 16.66 -4.22
C CYS A 69 -4.89 17.27 -5.58
N PRO A 70 -5.45 16.49 -6.52
CA PRO A 70 -5.69 16.94 -7.89
C PRO A 70 -6.86 17.92 -7.95
N VAL A 71 -6.66 19.18 -7.56
CA VAL A 71 -7.74 20.16 -7.41
C VAL A 71 -7.64 21.29 -8.43
N TYR A 72 -8.80 21.78 -8.89
CA TYR A 72 -8.89 22.99 -9.69
C TYR A 72 -10.05 23.86 -9.21
N GLY A 73 -9.99 25.16 -9.48
CA GLY A 73 -10.99 26.14 -9.05
C GLY A 73 -10.61 27.55 -9.50
N TYR A 74 -11.55 28.49 -9.42
CA TYR A 74 -11.28 29.90 -9.65
C TYR A 74 -12.00 30.80 -8.62
N PRO A 75 -11.29 31.60 -7.81
CA PRO A 75 -9.83 31.75 -7.79
C PRO A 75 -9.11 30.45 -7.44
N THR A 76 -7.81 30.35 -7.75
CA THR A 76 -7.03 29.12 -7.53
C THR A 76 -7.13 28.71 -6.07
N PRO A 77 -7.57 27.46 -5.76
CA PRO A 77 -7.72 27.02 -4.38
C PRO A 77 -6.38 26.91 -3.65
N GLU A 78 -6.40 27.26 -2.38
CA GLU A 78 -5.35 26.95 -1.41
C GLU A 78 -5.59 25.54 -0.85
N VAL A 79 -4.51 24.77 -0.65
CA VAL A 79 -4.58 23.39 -0.16
C VAL A 79 -3.95 23.31 1.22
N GLU A 80 -4.63 22.62 2.14
CA GLU A 80 -4.14 22.27 3.47
C GLU A 80 -4.23 20.75 3.67
N TRP A 81 -3.25 20.15 4.33
CA TRP A 81 -3.23 18.72 4.62
C TRP A 81 -3.40 18.42 6.11
N TYR A 82 -4.12 17.34 6.38
CA TYR A 82 -4.39 16.81 7.71
C TYR A 82 -4.14 15.30 7.71
N LYS A 83 -3.73 14.75 8.85
CA LYS A 83 -3.65 13.31 9.08
C LYS A 83 -4.52 12.96 10.27
N ASP A 84 -5.43 12.01 10.08
CA ASP A 84 -6.36 11.52 11.10
C ASP A 84 -7.16 12.63 11.79
N GLY A 85 -7.40 13.73 11.07
CA GLY A 85 -8.13 14.91 11.54
C GLY A 85 -7.26 16.01 12.15
N GLU A 86 -5.96 15.81 12.33
CA GLU A 86 -5.03 16.78 12.89
C GLU A 86 -4.17 17.44 11.80
N ALA A 87 -3.83 18.72 11.99
CA ALA A 87 -2.94 19.44 11.06
C ALA A 87 -1.53 18.86 11.12
N LEU A 88 -0.86 18.79 9.97
CA LEU A 88 0.50 18.27 9.90
C LEU A 88 1.51 19.25 10.52
N ASP A 89 2.51 18.71 11.19
CA ASP A 89 3.65 19.48 11.69
C ASP A 89 4.79 19.48 10.66
N TYR A 90 4.99 20.64 10.02
CA TYR A 90 6.03 20.84 9.02
C TYR A 90 7.39 21.25 9.62
N GLU A 91 7.50 21.51 10.92
CA GLU A 91 8.74 22.02 11.55
C GLU A 91 9.85 20.96 11.59
N THR A 92 9.47 19.68 11.69
CA THR A 92 10.41 18.55 11.74
C THR A 92 11.10 18.25 10.40
N GLY A 93 10.51 18.72 9.29
CA GLY A 93 10.92 18.33 7.93
C GLY A 93 10.50 16.92 7.51
N HIS A 94 9.75 16.18 8.35
CA HIS A 94 9.14 14.89 7.99
C HIS A 94 8.09 15.05 6.90
N PHE A 95 7.25 16.09 7.04
CA PHE A 95 6.27 16.51 6.06
C PHE A 95 6.77 17.73 5.28
N GLU A 96 6.53 17.74 3.96
CA GLU A 96 6.81 18.91 3.10
C GLU A 96 5.66 19.10 2.11
N GLN A 97 5.05 20.29 2.11
CA GLN A 97 4.02 20.63 1.14
C GLN A 97 4.58 21.44 -0.03
N ARG A 98 4.27 21.01 -1.26
CA ARG A 98 4.58 21.73 -2.50
C ARG A 98 3.32 21.89 -3.34
N LYS A 99 2.68 23.06 -3.24
CA LYS A 99 1.38 23.33 -3.87
C LYS A 99 0.33 22.30 -3.42
N GLU A 100 -0.15 21.48 -4.36
CA GLU A 100 -1.15 20.43 -4.20
C GLU A 100 -0.56 19.08 -3.77
N MET A 101 0.77 18.99 -3.62
CA MET A 101 1.49 17.77 -3.28
C MET A 101 1.94 17.79 -1.82
N LEU A 102 1.78 16.67 -1.12
CA LEU A 102 2.38 16.39 0.18
C LEU A 102 3.45 15.32 0.04
N TYR A 103 4.65 15.62 0.52
CA TYR A 103 5.77 14.70 0.62
C TYR A 103 5.91 14.27 2.08
N ILE A 104 6.09 12.96 2.30
CA ILE A 104 6.35 12.35 3.60
C ILE A 104 7.67 11.60 3.45
N HIS A 105 8.70 12.03 4.16
CA HIS A 105 10.05 11.47 4.05
C HIS A 105 10.23 10.31 5.04
N ASP A 106 11.09 9.35 4.70
CA ASP A 106 11.42 8.20 5.59
C ASP A 106 10.17 7.53 6.20
N VAL A 107 9.23 7.15 5.34
CA VAL A 107 7.90 6.65 5.75
C VAL A 107 8.03 5.47 6.70
N GLY A 108 7.46 5.59 7.90
CA GLY A 108 7.44 4.55 8.92
C GLY A 108 6.02 4.14 9.27
N ARG A 109 5.81 3.00 9.95
CA ARG A 109 4.46 2.49 10.29
C ARG A 109 3.52 3.51 10.91
N ASP A 110 4.07 4.44 11.68
CA ASP A 110 3.30 5.48 12.35
C ASP A 110 2.69 6.48 11.35
N ASP A 111 3.17 6.54 10.10
CA ASP A 111 2.63 7.37 9.03
C ASP A 111 1.37 6.79 8.38
N GLU A 112 1.07 5.51 8.61
CA GLU A 112 -0.19 4.90 8.15
C GLU A 112 -1.39 5.63 8.76
N GLY A 113 -2.36 5.99 7.94
CA GLY A 113 -3.48 6.81 8.37
C GLY A 113 -4.30 7.39 7.24
N LEU A 114 -5.32 8.16 7.61
CA LEU A 114 -6.20 8.87 6.69
C LEU A 114 -5.67 10.30 6.49
N TYR A 115 -5.17 10.60 5.30
CA TYR A 115 -4.73 11.94 4.94
C TYR A 115 -5.84 12.69 4.23
N ARG A 116 -6.23 13.85 4.76
CA ARG A 116 -7.24 14.72 4.17
C ARG A 116 -6.58 15.94 3.55
N CYS A 117 -6.77 16.11 2.25
CA CYS A 117 -6.55 17.39 1.59
C CYS A 117 -7.83 18.23 1.71
N LYS A 118 -7.71 19.46 2.20
CA LYS A 118 -8.75 20.46 2.22
C LYS A 118 -8.37 21.56 1.23
N ALA A 119 -9.18 21.77 0.21
CA ALA A 119 -8.97 22.80 -0.80
C ALA A 119 -10.01 23.90 -0.66
N THR A 120 -9.55 25.15 -0.63
CA THR A 120 -10.38 26.32 -0.30
C THR A 120 -10.15 27.46 -1.29
N ASN A 121 -11.20 28.10 -1.81
CA ASN A 121 -11.08 29.39 -2.47
C ASN A 121 -12.08 30.42 -1.95
N LYS A 122 -11.68 31.69 -1.97
CA LYS A 122 -12.46 32.84 -1.48
C LYS A 122 -12.85 33.76 -2.63
N PHE A 123 -14.03 34.36 -2.57
CA PHE A 123 -14.50 35.33 -3.55
C PHE A 123 -15.39 36.40 -2.92
N PRO A 124 -15.59 37.56 -3.57
CA PRO A 124 -16.43 38.62 -3.03
C PRO A 124 -17.89 38.16 -2.94
N ALA A 125 -18.50 38.29 -1.76
CA ALA A 125 -19.92 38.01 -1.62
C ALA A 125 -20.74 39.04 -2.41
N SER A 126 -21.93 38.61 -2.86
CA SER A 126 -22.84 39.42 -3.68
C SER A 126 -23.26 40.76 -3.05
N ASN A 127 -23.10 40.89 -1.73
CA ASN A 127 -23.54 41.99 -0.88
C ASN A 127 -22.39 42.87 -0.35
N ASN A 128 -21.18 42.77 -0.91
CA ASN A 128 -20.04 43.70 -0.74
C ASN A 128 -19.46 43.87 0.67
N GLU A 129 -19.90 43.10 1.67
CA GLU A 129 -19.44 43.24 3.06
C GLU A 129 -18.74 41.98 3.62
N GLU A 130 -18.75 40.86 2.88
CA GLU A 130 -18.14 39.58 3.31
C GLU A 130 -17.49 38.86 2.11
N GLU A 131 -16.50 37.99 2.36
CA GLU A 131 -15.96 37.07 1.36
C GLU A 131 -16.63 35.71 1.54
N ASP A 132 -17.23 35.18 0.48
CA ASP A 132 -17.74 33.81 0.47
C ASP A 132 -16.57 32.84 0.25
N GLU A 133 -16.61 31.71 0.95
CA GLU A 133 -15.59 30.66 0.89
C GLU A 133 -16.20 29.34 0.40
N PHE A 134 -15.60 28.73 -0.63
CA PHE A 134 -15.90 27.37 -1.02
C PHE A 134 -14.78 26.43 -0.58
N THR A 135 -15.17 25.33 0.06
CA THR A 135 -14.24 24.28 0.51
C THR A 135 -14.66 22.94 -0.08
N SER A 136 -13.68 22.16 -0.53
CA SER A 136 -13.82 20.76 -0.89
C SER A 136 -12.77 19.93 -0.17
N VAL A 137 -13.09 18.68 0.18
CA VAL A 137 -12.20 17.78 0.90
C VAL A 137 -11.99 16.48 0.14
N LEU A 138 -10.76 15.98 0.14
CA LEU A 138 -10.38 14.70 -0.44
C LEU A 138 -9.59 13.88 0.58
N ASP A 139 -10.13 12.71 0.93
CA ASP A 139 -9.52 11.79 1.88
C ASP A 139 -8.74 10.69 1.14
N GLN A 140 -7.51 10.40 1.54
CA GLN A 140 -6.63 9.39 0.95
C GLN A 140 -6.07 8.47 2.05
N GLN A 141 -6.21 7.16 1.86
CA GLN A 141 -5.71 6.18 2.81
C GLN A 141 -4.25 5.81 2.47
N LEU A 142 -3.29 6.28 3.27
CA LEU A 142 -1.91 5.81 3.18
C LEU A 142 -1.79 4.46 3.89
N ARG A 143 -1.20 3.46 3.23
CA ARG A 143 -0.91 2.14 3.80
C ARG A 143 0.55 1.81 3.62
N ILE A 144 1.14 1.18 4.62
CA ILE A 144 2.56 0.84 4.59
C ILE A 144 2.70 -0.67 4.45
N SER A 145 3.41 -1.08 3.40
CA SER A 145 3.63 -2.47 3.09
C SER A 145 4.92 -2.97 3.74
N ASN A 146 4.82 -4.11 4.41
CA ASN A 146 6.00 -4.79 4.94
C ASN A 146 6.79 -5.41 3.79
N SER A 147 7.98 -4.86 3.54
CA SER A 147 8.91 -5.31 2.50
C SER A 147 9.29 -6.80 2.61
N LEU A 148 9.13 -7.45 3.76
CA LEU A 148 9.44 -8.88 3.98
C LEU A 148 8.24 -9.84 3.91
N GLY A 149 7.01 -9.34 3.78
CA GLY A 149 5.80 -10.17 3.81
C GLY A 149 5.74 -11.22 2.69
N TRP A 150 6.32 -10.92 1.53
CA TRP A 150 6.39 -11.83 0.39
C TRP A 150 7.38 -12.99 0.59
N ILE A 151 8.30 -12.90 1.55
CA ILE A 151 9.32 -13.92 1.85
C ILE A 151 8.77 -14.99 2.80
N LEU A 152 7.74 -14.67 3.60
CA LEU A 152 7.10 -15.62 4.52
C LEU A 152 6.68 -16.96 3.87
N PRO A 153 6.02 -17.01 2.70
CA PRO A 153 5.71 -18.29 2.04
C PRO A 153 6.97 -19.06 1.65
N LEU A 154 8.05 -18.38 1.22
CA LEU A 154 9.32 -19.03 0.90
C LEU A 154 9.97 -19.64 2.14
N ILE A 155 9.94 -18.92 3.27
CA ILE A 155 10.46 -19.42 4.55
C ILE A 155 9.66 -20.66 5.00
N ILE A 156 8.33 -20.63 4.91
CA ILE A 156 7.48 -21.77 5.25
C ILE A 156 7.83 -22.99 4.38
N ILE A 157 8.00 -22.79 3.08
CA ILE A 157 8.41 -23.86 2.15
C ILE A 157 9.78 -24.43 2.55
N ILE A 158 10.77 -23.59 2.83
CA ILE A 158 12.11 -24.01 3.27
C ILE A 158 12.02 -24.84 4.56
N VAL A 159 11.22 -24.41 5.53
CA VAL A 159 11.02 -25.13 6.81
C VAL A 159 10.37 -26.51 6.56
N ILE A 160 9.37 -26.59 5.68
CA ILE A 160 8.74 -27.87 5.31
C ILE A 160 9.78 -28.83 4.70
N PHE A 161 10.62 -28.35 3.78
CA PHE A 161 11.69 -29.16 3.20
C PHE A 161 12.67 -29.66 4.27
N ILE A 162 13.09 -28.80 5.19
CA ILE A 162 13.99 -29.17 6.30
C ILE A 162 13.36 -30.28 7.16
N ILE A 163 12.07 -30.16 7.49
CA ILE A 163 11.34 -31.17 8.27
C ILE A 163 11.26 -32.49 7.50
N LEU A 164 10.92 -32.46 6.21
CA LEU A 164 10.86 -33.67 5.38
C LEU A 164 12.22 -34.36 5.28
N PHE A 165 13.29 -33.60 5.08
CA PHE A 165 14.65 -34.14 5.08
C PHE A 165 15.03 -34.76 6.42
N ALA A 166 14.68 -34.12 7.55
CA ALA A 166 14.92 -34.67 8.88
C ALA A 166 14.15 -35.98 9.11
N ILE A 167 12.89 -36.06 8.67
CA ILE A 167 12.09 -37.29 8.74
C ILE A 167 12.72 -38.39 7.90
N ILE A 168 13.10 -38.10 6.65
CA ILE A 168 13.76 -39.07 5.76
C ILE A 168 15.07 -39.56 6.38
N TYR A 169 15.88 -38.64 6.91
CA TYR A 169 17.13 -38.95 7.58
C TYR A 169 16.91 -39.85 8.81
N PHE A 170 15.94 -39.53 9.65
CA PHE A 170 15.61 -40.35 10.83
C PHE A 170 15.07 -41.72 10.43
N CYS A 171 14.20 -41.80 9.42
CA CYS A 171 13.75 -43.06 8.85
C CYS A 171 14.92 -43.90 8.31
N ALA A 172 15.89 -43.27 7.64
CA ALA A 172 17.10 -43.94 7.15
C ALA A 172 18.03 -44.41 8.30
N LEU A 173 18.13 -43.65 9.39
CA LEU A 173 18.84 -44.08 10.59
C LEU A 173 18.12 -45.25 11.27
N CYS A 174 16.80 -45.19 11.40
CA CYS A 174 16.00 -46.28 11.95
C CYS A 174 16.07 -47.54 11.09
N SER A 175 16.05 -47.41 9.75
CA SER A 175 16.17 -48.55 8.84
C SER A 175 17.56 -49.16 8.89
N ARG A 176 18.63 -48.35 8.95
CA ARG A 176 20.00 -48.81 9.18
C ARG A 176 20.11 -49.58 10.49
N ARG A 177 19.61 -49.00 11.61
CA ARG A 177 19.63 -49.66 12.92
C ARG A 177 18.86 -50.99 12.94
N LYS A 178 17.72 -51.08 12.25
CA LYS A 178 16.97 -52.34 12.09
C LYS A 178 17.71 -53.35 11.22
N SER A 179 18.39 -52.91 10.16
CA SER A 179 19.23 -53.78 9.32
C SER A 179 20.37 -54.37 10.13
N ASP A 180 21.09 -53.54 10.89
CA ASP A 180 22.19 -53.97 11.75
C ASP A 180 21.71 -54.99 12.80
N GLN A 181 20.54 -54.75 13.42
CA GLN A 181 19.95 -55.68 14.39
C GLN A 181 19.52 -57.02 13.74
N TYR A 182 18.95 -56.98 12.54
CA TYR A 182 18.54 -58.18 11.80
C TYR A 182 19.75 -59.05 11.41
N ASP A 183 20.86 -58.42 10.97
CA ASP A 183 22.08 -59.13 10.59
C ASP A 183 22.75 -59.81 11.80
N VAL A 184 22.77 -59.16 12.97
CA VAL A 184 23.27 -59.74 14.23
C VAL A 184 22.42 -60.95 14.65
N GLU A 185 21.08 -60.80 14.67
CA GLU A 185 20.18 -61.89 15.07
C GLU A 185 20.27 -63.09 14.10
N LYS A 186 20.48 -62.83 12.80
CA LYS A 186 20.69 -63.86 11.78
C LYS A 186 22.01 -64.60 11.98
N GLN A 187 23.09 -63.90 12.33
CA GLN A 187 24.38 -64.55 12.65
C GLN A 187 24.26 -65.46 13.88
N GLU A 188 23.59 -65.03 14.95
CA GLU A 188 23.38 -65.87 16.14
C GLU A 188 22.56 -67.13 15.83
N LYS A 189 21.51 -67.03 15.02
CA LYS A 189 20.70 -68.19 14.61
C LYS A 189 21.50 -69.18 13.79
N ASN A 190 22.36 -68.69 12.89
CA ASN A 190 23.24 -69.54 12.09
C ASN A 190 24.30 -70.24 12.95
N LEU A 191 24.87 -69.54 13.94
CA LEU A 191 25.82 -70.11 14.88
C LEU A 191 25.18 -71.24 15.70
N ARG A 192 24.00 -70.99 16.28
CA ARG A 192 23.23 -72.01 17.03
C ARG A 192 22.86 -73.22 16.19
N ARG A 193 22.48 -73.03 14.92
CA ARG A 193 22.24 -74.14 13.97
C ARG A 193 23.51 -74.94 13.71
N GLY A 194 24.64 -74.27 13.51
CA GLY A 194 25.94 -74.92 13.30
C GLY A 194 26.38 -75.75 14.51
N GLU A 195 26.17 -75.25 15.74
CA GLU A 195 26.44 -76.00 16.97
C GLU A 195 25.55 -77.23 17.10
N GLN A 196 24.24 -77.11 16.85
CA GLN A 196 23.31 -78.26 16.89
C GLN A 196 23.59 -79.32 15.82
N GLN A 197 24.16 -78.92 14.68
CA GLN A 197 24.50 -79.84 13.61
C GLN A 197 25.76 -80.63 13.98
N LYS A 198 26.77 -79.97 14.55
CA LYS A 198 27.97 -80.64 15.09
C LYS A 198 27.67 -81.62 16.22
N LEU A 199 26.76 -81.26 17.13
CA LEU A 199 26.30 -82.16 18.20
C LEU A 199 25.67 -83.44 17.62
N ARG A 200 24.83 -83.30 16.58
CA ARG A 200 24.23 -84.47 15.90
C ARG A 200 25.25 -85.33 15.17
N GLU A 201 26.23 -84.72 14.51
CA GLU A 201 27.32 -85.45 13.84
C GLU A 201 28.21 -86.19 14.84
N GLN A 202 28.41 -85.66 16.06
CA GLN A 202 29.13 -86.36 17.13
C GLN A 202 28.34 -87.55 17.69
N ASP A 203 27.03 -87.40 17.89
CA ASP A 203 26.16 -88.49 18.33
C ASP A 203 26.10 -89.64 17.29
N GLU A 204 26.23 -89.33 16.00
CA GLU A 204 26.26 -90.32 14.90
C GLU A 204 27.61 -91.03 14.72
N GLU A 205 28.74 -90.44 15.16
CA GLU A 205 30.07 -91.08 15.11
C GLU A 205 30.37 -91.99 16.32
N GLU A 206 29.60 -91.91 17.40
CA GLU A 206 29.75 -92.76 18.60
C GLU A 206 28.91 -94.05 18.57
N GLU A 207 28.12 -94.30 17.52
CA GLU A 207 27.27 -95.49 17.30
C GLU A 207 27.87 -96.49 16.29
#